data_AF-A0A1J5HVE2-F1
#
_entry.id   AF-A0A1J5HVE2-F1
#
_cell.length_a   1.000
_cell.length_b   1.000
_cell.length_c   1.000
_cell.angle_alpha   90.00
_cell.angle_beta   90.00
_cell.angle_gamma   90.00
#
_symmetry.space_group_name_H-M   'P 1'
#
loop_
_entity.id
_entity.type
_entity.pdbx_description
1 polymer ?
#
loop_
_entity_poly.entity_id
_entity_poly.type
_entity_poly.pdbx_seq_one_letter_code
_entity_poly.pdbx_strand_id
1 'polypeptide(L)'
;MASFEYDMGIIGGGAAGLTAAAGSAQFGAKTILIEKSSKLGGDCLHYGCVPSKTLIRTAAIWNLAGRSNAFGLPALTLPPVDLGAVMDHVREVIEKIQHHDSPERFCGLGAEVRFGSPAFADDHVVELDGKRISAKNWIIATGSSPVVPPIEGLAFVPYWTNETVFSQRTLPRRLIVLGGGPIGLEIAQAFARLGSKVTIVEFMDQILGSEDADMAEMLKARFEAEG
;
A
#
# COMPACT_ATOMS: atom_id res chain seq x y z
N MET A 1 -41.89 -1.35 9.22
CA MET A 1 -40.50 -1.66 8.86
C MET A 1 -39.67 -0.42 9.17
N ALA A 2 -38.53 -0.55 9.85
CA ALA A 2 -37.65 0.60 10.05
C ALA A 2 -37.25 1.15 8.67
N SER A 3 -37.47 2.44 8.45
CA SER A 3 -37.05 3.12 7.22
C SER A 3 -35.60 3.53 7.41
N PHE A 4 -34.67 2.77 6.83
CA PHE A 4 -33.25 3.16 6.78
C PHE A 4 -33.03 4.18 5.67
N GLU A 5 -32.09 5.11 5.87
CA GLU A 5 -31.74 6.09 4.85
C GLU A 5 -31.05 5.44 3.64
N TYR A 6 -30.24 4.40 3.88
CA TYR A 6 -29.53 3.62 2.87
C TYR A 6 -29.83 2.12 3.00
N ASP A 7 -29.76 1.40 1.88
CA ASP A 7 -29.82 -0.07 1.87
C ASP A 7 -28.46 -0.68 2.26
N MET A 8 -27.37 0.00 1.87
CA MET A 8 -25.99 -0.45 2.07
C MET A 8 -25.11 0.71 2.53
N GLY A 9 -24.51 0.56 3.71
CA GLY A 9 -23.45 1.44 4.20
C GLY A 9 -22.09 0.76 4.14
N ILE A 10 -21.06 1.45 3.68
CA ILE A 10 -19.70 0.93 3.54
C ILE A 10 -18.74 1.85 4.27
N ILE A 11 -17.92 1.29 5.15
CA ILE A 11 -16.90 2.05 5.89
C ILE A 11 -15.52 1.62 5.39
N GLY A 12 -14.82 2.54 4.73
CA GLY A 12 -13.51 2.32 4.12
C GLY A 12 -13.61 2.28 2.59
N GLY A 13 -12.89 3.17 1.92
CA GLY A 13 -12.78 3.35 0.48
C GLY A 13 -11.53 2.72 -0.13
N GLY A 14 -11.03 1.63 0.47
CA GLY A 14 -10.02 0.76 -0.13
C GLY A 14 -10.62 -0.30 -1.06
N ALA A 15 -9.78 -1.18 -1.62
CA ALA A 15 -10.18 -2.15 -2.65
C ALA A 15 -11.49 -2.92 -2.36
N ALA A 16 -11.67 -3.40 -1.13
CA ALA A 16 -12.89 -4.11 -0.71
C ALA A 16 -14.12 -3.20 -0.71
N GLY A 17 -14.02 -2.01 -0.12
CA GLY A 17 -15.13 -1.07 -0.03
C GLY A 17 -15.50 -0.44 -1.37
N LEU A 18 -14.51 -0.15 -2.22
CA LEU A 18 -14.74 0.30 -3.60
C LEU A 18 -15.46 -0.78 -4.43
N THR A 19 -15.02 -2.04 -4.31
CA THR A 19 -15.70 -3.17 -4.98
C THR A 19 -17.14 -3.31 -4.50
N ALA A 20 -17.35 -3.26 -3.18
CA ALA A 20 -18.68 -3.32 -2.59
C ALA A 20 -19.58 -2.16 -3.07
N ALA A 21 -19.06 -0.92 -3.08
CA ALA A 21 -19.82 0.27 -3.46
C ALA A 21 -20.23 0.24 -4.93
N ALA A 22 -19.32 -0.16 -5.82
CA ALA A 22 -19.63 -0.34 -7.22
C ALA A 22 -20.69 -1.43 -7.43
N GLY A 23 -20.52 -2.59 -6.79
CA GLY A 23 -21.47 -3.69 -6.88
C GLY A 23 -22.87 -3.31 -6.37
N SER A 24 -22.97 -2.81 -5.15
CA SER A 24 -24.27 -2.50 -4.53
C SER A 24 -25.02 -1.40 -5.28
N ALA A 25 -24.33 -0.34 -5.70
CA ALA A 25 -24.95 0.75 -6.45
C ALA A 25 -25.45 0.29 -7.84
N GLN A 26 -24.66 -0.53 -8.56
CA GLN A 26 -25.06 -1.06 -9.86
C GLN A 26 -26.24 -2.05 -9.78
N PHE A 27 -26.41 -2.74 -8.65
CA PHE A 27 -27.60 -3.55 -8.39
C PHE A 27 -28.82 -2.74 -7.90
N GLY A 28 -28.71 -1.41 -7.83
CA GLY A 28 -29.82 -0.50 -7.50
C GLY A 28 -30.04 -0.26 -6.00
N ALA A 29 -29.14 -0.73 -5.13
CA ALA A 29 -29.22 -0.45 -3.71
C ALA A 29 -28.81 1.01 -3.44
N LYS A 30 -29.58 1.72 -2.62
CA LYS A 30 -29.20 3.06 -2.17
C LYS A 30 -27.97 2.93 -1.27
N THR A 31 -26.81 3.31 -1.80
CA THR A 31 -25.49 2.99 -1.22
C THR A 31 -24.79 4.25 -0.73
N ILE A 32 -24.20 4.18 0.47
CA ILE A 32 -23.25 5.19 0.96
C ILE A 32 -21.89 4.56 1.24
N LEU A 33 -20.83 5.22 0.77
CA LEU A 33 -19.43 4.91 1.04
C LEU A 33 -18.82 6.03 1.88
N ILE A 34 -18.28 5.69 3.04
CA ILE A 34 -17.61 6.61 3.95
C ILE A 34 -16.12 6.28 4.01
N GLU A 35 -15.27 7.24 3.65
CA GLU A 35 -13.80 7.11 3.73
C GLU A 35 -13.23 8.14 4.72
N LYS A 36 -12.31 7.71 5.58
CA LYS A 36 -11.65 8.58 6.56
C LYS A 36 -10.59 9.48 5.93
N SER A 37 -9.81 8.93 5.00
CA SER A 37 -8.79 9.64 4.23
C SER A 37 -9.42 10.67 3.29
N SER A 38 -8.65 11.67 2.87
CA SER A 38 -9.12 12.65 1.88
C SER A 38 -9.23 12.10 0.45
N LYS A 39 -8.85 10.84 0.24
CA LYS A 39 -8.85 10.17 -1.06
C LYS A 39 -9.32 8.72 -0.92
N LEU A 40 -10.03 8.25 -1.94
CA LEU A 40 -10.37 6.85 -2.15
C LEU A 40 -9.16 6.08 -2.74
N GLY A 41 -9.20 4.75 -2.65
CA GLY A 41 -8.19 3.82 -3.15
C GLY A 41 -7.51 3.00 -2.03
N GLY A 42 -7.52 3.52 -0.80
CA GLY A 42 -6.94 2.89 0.38
C GLY A 42 -5.45 2.53 0.22
N ASP A 43 -4.99 1.58 1.03
CA ASP A 43 -3.59 1.14 1.05
C ASP A 43 -3.09 0.66 -0.32
N CYS A 44 -3.89 -0.13 -1.02
CA CYS A 44 -3.49 -0.74 -2.30
C CYS A 44 -2.99 0.30 -3.30
N LEU A 45 -3.73 1.42 -3.43
CA LEU A 45 -3.38 2.50 -4.34
C LEU A 45 -2.27 3.41 -3.79
N HIS A 46 -2.33 3.77 -2.51
CA HIS A 46 -1.51 4.87 -1.96
C HIS A 46 -0.23 4.42 -1.25
N TYR A 47 -0.25 3.26 -0.61
CA TYR A 47 0.77 2.85 0.38
C TYR A 47 1.20 1.37 0.26
N GLY A 48 0.75 0.68 -0.79
CA GLY A 48 0.86 -0.77 -0.90
C GLY A 48 1.19 -1.20 -2.32
N CYS A 49 0.28 -1.92 -2.97
CA CYS A 49 0.52 -2.62 -4.22
C CYS A 49 1.01 -1.71 -5.35
N VAL A 50 0.30 -0.64 -5.66
CA VAL A 50 0.65 0.26 -6.77
C VAL A 50 2.05 0.88 -6.60
N PRO A 51 2.36 1.55 -5.47
CA PRO A 51 3.68 2.15 -5.29
C PRO A 51 4.79 1.11 -5.20
N SER A 52 4.58 0.01 -4.46
CA SER A 52 5.60 -1.05 -4.32
C SER A 52 5.94 -1.68 -5.66
N LYS A 53 4.94 -2.08 -6.47
CA LYS A 53 5.20 -2.74 -7.77
C LYS A 53 5.85 -1.79 -8.78
N THR A 54 5.51 -0.50 -8.73
CA THR A 54 6.16 0.51 -9.56
C THR A 54 7.64 0.67 -9.17
N LEU A 55 7.92 0.78 -7.86
CA LEU A 55 9.28 0.88 -7.33
C LEU A 55 10.12 -0.36 -7.64
N ILE A 56 9.57 -1.57 -7.39
CA ILE A 56 10.23 -2.85 -7.66
C ILE A 56 10.56 -2.97 -9.15
N ARG A 57 9.63 -2.63 -10.05
CA ARG A 57 9.87 -2.69 -11.48
C ARG A 57 10.97 -1.70 -11.91
N THR A 58 10.94 -0.48 -11.38
CA THR A 58 11.95 0.55 -11.64
C THR A 58 13.33 0.07 -11.19
N ALA A 59 13.43 -0.44 -9.97
CA ALA A 59 14.66 -1.00 -9.40
C ALA A 59 15.16 -2.22 -10.19
N ALA A 60 14.26 -3.08 -10.67
CA ALA A 60 14.61 -4.23 -11.49
C ALA A 60 15.21 -3.82 -12.85
N ILE A 61 14.67 -2.77 -13.49
CA ILE A 61 15.22 -2.23 -14.75
C ILE A 61 16.63 -1.68 -14.51
N TRP A 62 16.83 -0.91 -13.42
CA TRP A 62 18.13 -0.37 -13.07
C TRP A 62 19.18 -1.46 -12.81
N ASN A 63 18.82 -2.46 -12.01
CA ASN A 63 19.69 -3.61 -11.73
C ASN A 63 20.04 -4.39 -13.00
N LEU A 64 19.08 -4.57 -13.92
CA LEU A 64 19.32 -5.24 -15.19
C LEU A 64 20.28 -4.43 -16.08
N ALA A 65 20.11 -3.11 -16.14
CA ALA A 65 21.02 -2.22 -16.87
C ALA A 65 22.46 -2.32 -16.34
N GLY A 66 22.64 -2.38 -15.03
CA GLY A 66 23.96 -2.56 -14.40
C GLY A 66 24.61 -3.92 -14.69
N ARG A 67 23.82 -4.89 -15.16
CA ARG A 67 24.23 -6.27 -15.48
C ARG A 67 24.14 -6.58 -16.98
N SER A 68 24.15 -5.54 -17.83
CA SER A 68 24.02 -5.69 -19.28
C SER A 68 25.04 -6.66 -19.89
N ASN A 69 26.26 -6.71 -19.34
CA ASN A 69 27.34 -7.61 -19.75
C ASN A 69 27.00 -9.11 -19.58
N ALA A 70 26.18 -9.48 -18.59
CA ALA A 70 25.75 -10.85 -18.39
C ALA A 70 24.85 -11.36 -19.53
N PHE A 71 24.37 -10.45 -20.38
CA PHE A 71 23.57 -10.73 -21.56
C PHE A 71 24.33 -10.47 -22.87
N GLY A 72 25.66 -10.29 -22.80
CA GLY A 72 26.51 -10.04 -23.96
C GLY A 72 26.44 -8.62 -24.51
N LEU A 73 25.81 -7.68 -23.79
CA LEU A 73 25.77 -6.26 -24.16
C LEU A 73 26.96 -5.50 -23.54
N PRO A 74 27.38 -4.35 -24.09
CA PRO A 74 28.40 -3.52 -23.47
C PRO A 74 28.02 -3.09 -22.05
N ALA A 75 29.02 -3.00 -21.17
CA ALA A 75 28.83 -2.46 -19.83
C ALA A 75 28.40 -0.98 -19.91
N LEU A 76 27.38 -0.63 -19.14
CA LEU A 76 26.86 0.74 -19.07
C LEU A 76 27.51 1.49 -17.90
N THR A 77 27.87 2.76 -18.12
CA THR A 77 28.27 3.66 -17.03
C THR A 77 27.02 4.30 -16.45
N LEU A 78 26.57 3.81 -15.30
CA LEU A 78 25.35 4.28 -14.64
C LEU A 78 25.69 5.33 -13.56
N PRO A 79 25.08 6.52 -13.59
CA PRO A 79 25.24 7.51 -12.52
C PRO A 79 24.54 7.05 -11.23
N PRO A 80 24.80 7.69 -10.07
CA PRO A 80 24.00 7.45 -8.87
C PRO A 80 22.50 7.67 -9.13
N VAL A 81 21.66 6.82 -8.52
CA VAL A 81 20.20 6.94 -8.64
C VAL A 81 19.70 8.19 -7.93
N ASP A 82 18.84 8.95 -8.61
CA ASP A 82 18.00 9.97 -8.00
C ASP A 82 16.71 9.32 -7.48
N LEU A 83 16.64 9.03 -6.18
CA LEU A 83 15.44 8.45 -5.56
C LEU A 83 14.23 9.38 -5.72
N GLY A 84 14.47 10.69 -5.77
CA GLY A 84 13.40 11.64 -5.99
C GLY A 84 12.70 11.42 -7.32
N ALA A 85 13.46 11.38 -8.42
CA ALA A 85 12.90 11.12 -9.74
C ALA A 85 12.15 9.76 -9.80
N VAL A 86 12.66 8.74 -9.11
CA VAL A 86 11.98 7.45 -8.97
C VAL A 86 10.64 7.59 -8.25
N MET A 87 10.58 8.33 -7.14
CA MET A 87 9.33 8.52 -6.39
C MET A 87 8.35 9.46 -7.11
N ASP A 88 8.83 10.37 -7.96
CA ASP A 88 7.96 11.14 -8.86
C ASP A 88 7.27 10.22 -9.86
N HIS A 89 8.02 9.29 -10.46
CA HIS A 89 7.43 8.28 -11.34
C HIS A 89 6.39 7.40 -10.60
N VAL A 90 6.69 6.98 -9.36
CA VAL A 90 5.73 6.24 -8.52
C VAL A 90 4.45 7.04 -8.32
N ARG A 91 4.56 8.32 -7.96
CA ARG A 91 3.41 9.21 -7.76
C ARG A 91 2.60 9.42 -9.04
N GLU A 92 3.26 9.58 -10.20
CA GLU A 92 2.56 9.69 -11.48
C GLU A 92 1.72 8.44 -11.79
N VAL A 93 2.21 7.24 -11.46
CA VAL A 93 1.45 6.00 -11.65
C VAL A 93 0.25 5.95 -10.71
N ILE A 94 0.40 6.36 -9.45
CA ILE A 94 -0.71 6.49 -8.50
C ILE A 94 -1.77 7.46 -9.04
N GLU A 95 -1.36 8.64 -9.51
CA GLU A 95 -2.27 9.66 -10.03
C GLU A 95 -3.05 9.16 -11.26
N LYS A 96 -2.39 8.44 -12.17
CA LYS A 96 -3.05 7.81 -13.32
C LYS A 96 -4.15 6.84 -12.90
N ILE A 97 -3.91 6.03 -11.87
CA ILE A 97 -4.88 5.05 -11.38
C ILE A 97 -5.96 5.72 -10.52
N GLN A 98 -5.63 6.77 -9.77
CA GLN A 98 -6.56 7.51 -8.90
C GLN A 98 -7.81 8.00 -9.64
N HIS A 99 -7.70 8.30 -10.94
CA HIS A 99 -8.87 8.63 -11.78
C HIS A 99 -9.93 7.54 -11.79
N HIS A 100 -9.52 6.27 -11.73
CA HIS A 100 -10.43 5.12 -11.68
C HIS A 100 -10.97 4.84 -10.28
N ASP A 101 -10.36 5.40 -9.25
CA ASP A 101 -10.82 5.30 -7.86
C ASP A 101 -11.46 6.61 -7.37
N SER A 102 -11.82 7.53 -8.27
CA SER A 102 -12.27 8.87 -7.89
C SER A 102 -13.69 8.88 -7.31
N PRO A 103 -14.02 9.80 -6.39
CA PRO A 103 -15.39 9.96 -5.89
C PRO A 103 -16.42 10.16 -7.01
N GLU A 104 -16.07 10.92 -8.05
CA GLU A 104 -16.93 11.21 -9.19
C GLU A 104 -17.34 9.92 -9.91
N ARG A 105 -16.43 8.96 -10.06
CA ARG A 105 -16.75 7.66 -10.66
C ARG A 105 -17.78 6.91 -9.82
N PHE A 106 -17.60 6.83 -8.51
CA PHE A 106 -18.53 6.09 -7.64
C PHE A 106 -19.88 6.79 -7.51
N CYS A 107 -19.90 8.12 -7.48
CA CYS A 107 -21.12 8.92 -7.62
C CYS A 107 -21.84 8.65 -8.95
N GLY A 108 -21.09 8.56 -10.06
CA GLY A 108 -21.64 8.20 -11.37
C GLY A 108 -22.21 6.78 -11.45
N LEU A 109 -21.79 5.87 -10.57
CA LEU A 109 -22.37 4.53 -10.42
C LEU A 109 -23.61 4.49 -9.52
N GLY A 110 -23.95 5.60 -8.84
CA GLY A 110 -25.12 5.71 -7.96
C GLY A 110 -24.82 5.59 -6.46
N ALA A 111 -23.55 5.49 -6.05
CA ALA A 111 -23.17 5.54 -4.64
C ALA A 111 -23.03 6.99 -4.16
N GLU A 112 -23.41 7.29 -2.93
CA GLU A 112 -23.05 8.53 -2.27
C GLU A 112 -21.67 8.37 -1.61
N VAL A 113 -20.74 9.28 -1.89
CA VAL A 113 -19.43 9.29 -1.22
C VAL A 113 -19.39 10.39 -0.17
N ARG A 114 -18.95 10.03 1.03
CA ARG A 114 -18.69 10.94 2.15
C ARG A 114 -17.30 10.71 2.71
N PHE A 115 -16.71 11.77 3.23
CA PHE A 115 -15.44 11.72 3.93
C PHE A 115 -15.64 12.00 5.41
N GLY A 116 -14.84 11.34 6.25
CA GLY A 116 -14.83 11.52 7.70
C GLY A 116 -14.71 10.21 8.45
N SER A 117 -14.68 10.28 9.79
CA SER A 117 -14.48 9.12 10.66
C SER A 117 -15.80 8.69 11.31
N PRO A 118 -16.51 7.69 10.76
CA PRO A 118 -17.76 7.25 11.34
C PRO A 118 -17.51 6.40 12.59
N ALA A 119 -18.44 6.46 13.55
CA ALA A 119 -18.51 5.54 14.68
C ALA A 119 -19.92 4.96 14.80
N PHE A 120 -20.05 3.66 15.06
CA PHE A 120 -21.36 3.06 15.30
C PHE A 120 -21.99 3.61 16.59
N ALA A 121 -23.20 4.12 16.48
CA ALA A 121 -24.04 4.51 17.62
C ALA A 121 -24.98 3.37 18.04
N ASP A 122 -25.30 2.47 17.11
CA ASP A 122 -26.02 1.22 17.31
C ASP A 122 -25.76 0.29 16.10
N ASP A 123 -26.45 -0.84 16.00
CA ASP A 123 -26.24 -1.87 14.97
C ASP A 123 -26.50 -1.38 13.52
N HIS A 124 -27.25 -0.29 13.34
CA HIS A 124 -27.67 0.21 12.03
C HIS A 124 -27.33 1.67 11.78
N VAL A 125 -26.87 2.40 12.78
CA VAL A 125 -26.60 3.83 12.71
C VAL A 125 -25.14 4.13 13.02
N VAL A 126 -24.52 4.93 12.15
CA VAL A 126 -23.22 5.55 12.43
C VAL A 126 -23.39 7.05 12.66
N GLU A 127 -22.55 7.62 13.51
CA GLU A 127 -22.35 9.05 13.66
C GLU A 127 -21.18 9.52 12.79
N LEU A 128 -21.43 10.53 11.95
CA LEU A 128 -20.46 11.17 11.08
C LEU A 128 -20.64 12.68 11.18
N ASP A 129 -19.63 13.41 11.67
CA ASP A 129 -19.65 14.87 11.84
C ASP A 129 -20.90 15.40 12.57
N GLY A 130 -21.32 14.69 13.63
CA GLY A 130 -22.49 15.04 14.43
C GLY A 130 -23.84 14.70 13.77
N LYS A 131 -23.85 14.02 12.63
CA LYS A 131 -25.05 13.53 11.96
C LYS A 131 -25.18 12.02 12.12
N ARG A 132 -26.40 11.54 12.35
CA ARG A 132 -26.72 10.11 12.37
C ARG A 132 -27.11 9.65 10.97
N ILE A 133 -26.41 8.65 10.46
CA ILE A 133 -26.63 8.04 9.14
C ILE A 133 -27.04 6.59 9.38
N SER A 134 -28.16 6.17 8.78
CA SER A 134 -28.71 4.82 8.98
C SER A 134 -28.63 3.97 7.71
N ALA A 135 -28.20 2.72 7.85
CA ALA A 135 -28.22 1.75 6.75
C ALA A 135 -28.76 0.38 7.20
N LYS A 136 -29.47 -0.28 6.30
CA LYS A 136 -30.02 -1.62 6.56
C LYS A 136 -28.92 -2.64 6.82
N ASN A 137 -27.85 -2.62 6.02
CA ASN A 137 -26.66 -3.45 6.20
C ASN A 137 -25.41 -2.58 6.13
N TRP A 138 -24.38 -2.98 6.89
CA TRP A 138 -23.08 -2.34 6.88
C TRP A 138 -22.00 -3.34 6.44
N ILE A 139 -21.07 -2.90 5.59
CA ILE A 139 -19.80 -3.61 5.39
C ILE A 139 -18.65 -2.77 5.95
N ILE A 140 -17.87 -3.40 6.81
CA ILE A 140 -16.69 -2.82 7.44
C ILE A 140 -15.48 -3.24 6.60
N ALA A 141 -14.94 -2.28 5.85
CA ALA A 141 -13.82 -2.45 4.93
C ALA A 141 -12.67 -1.48 5.28
N THR A 142 -12.43 -1.28 6.58
CA THR A 142 -11.48 -0.30 7.13
C THR A 142 -10.01 -0.62 6.89
N GLY A 143 -9.69 -1.80 6.37
CA GLY A 143 -8.33 -2.21 6.06
C GLY A 143 -7.47 -2.50 7.30
N SER A 144 -6.18 -2.21 7.18
CA SER A 144 -5.14 -2.46 8.18
C SER A 144 -4.27 -1.21 8.38
N SER A 145 -3.37 -1.26 9.35
CA SER A 145 -2.34 -0.24 9.56
C SER A 145 -1.01 -0.90 9.93
N PRO A 146 0.14 -0.25 9.69
CA PRO A 146 1.45 -0.81 10.04
C PRO A 146 1.58 -0.95 11.56
N VAL A 147 2.12 -2.10 11.99
CA VAL A 147 2.49 -2.35 13.38
C VAL A 147 3.95 -1.93 13.59
N VAL A 148 4.19 -1.09 14.60
CA VAL A 148 5.54 -0.75 15.04
C VAL A 148 5.91 -1.66 16.22
N PRO A 149 6.99 -2.47 16.12
CA PRO A 149 7.35 -3.40 17.19
C PRO A 149 7.79 -2.64 18.45
N PRO A 150 7.53 -3.18 19.66
CA PRO A 150 7.86 -2.52 20.93
C PRO A 150 9.35 -2.65 21.27
N ILE A 151 10.22 -2.13 20.39
CA ILE A 151 11.66 -2.10 20.59
C ILE A 151 12.03 -0.83 21.34
N GLU A 152 12.75 -0.98 22.45
CA GLU A 152 13.23 0.16 23.24
C GLU A 152 14.03 1.13 22.36
N GLY A 153 13.71 2.43 22.43
CA GLY A 153 14.36 3.45 21.62
C GLY A 153 13.73 3.69 20.24
N LEU A 154 12.99 2.74 19.66
CA LEU A 154 12.49 2.84 18.28
C LEU A 154 11.52 4.02 18.09
N ALA A 155 10.69 4.30 19.09
CA ALA A 155 9.75 5.43 19.06
C ALA A 155 10.45 6.81 19.02
N PHE A 156 11.73 6.88 19.36
CA PHE A 156 12.49 8.13 19.44
C PHE A 156 13.43 8.36 18.25
N VAL A 157 13.43 7.47 17.26
CA VAL A 157 14.23 7.60 16.05
C VAL A 157 13.33 7.74 14.82
N PRO A 158 13.77 8.44 13.75
CA PRO A 158 13.05 8.43 12.50
C PRO A 158 13.03 7.01 11.91
N TYR A 159 11.85 6.50 11.60
CA TYR A 159 11.66 5.24 10.89
C TYR A 159 10.65 5.42 9.76
N TRP A 160 10.63 4.46 8.84
CA TRP A 160 9.66 4.41 7.77
C TRP A 160 8.74 3.20 7.93
N THR A 161 7.49 3.37 7.52
CA THR A 161 6.52 2.29 7.32
C THR A 161 6.19 2.19 5.83
N ASN A 162 5.34 1.23 5.44
CA ASN A 162 4.81 1.20 4.07
C ASN A 162 4.05 2.49 3.70
N GLU A 163 3.49 3.21 4.68
CA GLU A 163 2.81 4.48 4.46
C GLU A 163 3.76 5.64 4.14
N THR A 164 5.01 5.59 4.63
CA THR A 164 5.94 6.72 4.54
C THR A 164 7.15 6.47 3.64
N VAL A 165 7.45 5.21 3.27
CA VAL A 165 8.63 4.89 2.46
C VAL A 165 8.56 5.50 1.05
N PHE A 166 7.35 5.62 0.49
CA PHE A 166 7.14 6.13 -0.87
C PHE A 166 7.18 7.66 -1.00
N SER A 167 7.30 8.38 0.12
CA SER A 167 7.51 9.84 0.13
C SER A 167 8.98 10.23 0.28
N GLN A 168 9.87 9.26 0.46
CA GLN A 168 11.29 9.52 0.70
C GLN A 168 11.98 9.97 -0.59
N ARG A 169 12.82 11.00 -0.48
CA ARG A 169 13.44 11.65 -1.64
C ARG A 169 14.93 11.44 -1.76
N THR A 170 15.56 10.94 -0.70
CA THR A 170 16.99 10.70 -0.62
C THR A 170 17.25 9.21 -0.48
N LEU A 171 18.07 8.65 -1.37
CA LEU A 171 18.49 7.25 -1.26
C LEU A 171 19.40 7.09 -0.04
N PRO A 172 19.01 6.28 0.96
CA PRO A 172 19.85 6.06 2.13
C PRO A 172 21.08 5.23 1.73
N ARG A 173 22.28 5.61 2.21
CA ARG A 173 23.47 4.78 1.99
C ARG A 173 23.35 3.40 2.64
N ARG A 174 22.63 3.32 3.76
CA ARG A 174 22.37 2.09 4.52
C ARG A 174 20.93 2.10 4.99
N LEU A 175 20.24 0.98 4.82
CA LEU A 175 18.84 0.80 5.22
C LEU A 175 18.70 -0.47 6.04
N ILE A 176 18.09 -0.36 7.22
CA ILE A 176 17.65 -1.52 7.99
C ILE A 176 16.17 -1.75 7.70
N VAL A 177 15.80 -2.98 7.40
CA VAL A 177 14.42 -3.42 7.26
C VAL A 177 14.12 -4.37 8.42
N LEU A 178 13.16 -3.99 9.26
CA LEU A 178 12.68 -4.81 10.37
C LEU A 178 11.51 -5.68 9.87
N GLY A 179 11.73 -6.99 9.79
CA GLY A 179 10.80 -7.97 9.27
C GLY A 179 11.17 -8.49 7.87
N GLY A 180 11.31 -9.81 7.76
CA GLY A 180 11.56 -10.60 6.55
C GLY A 180 10.29 -11.17 5.92
N GLY A 181 9.12 -10.57 6.20
CA GLY A 181 7.89 -10.84 5.46
C GLY A 181 7.89 -10.22 4.05
N PRO A 182 6.88 -10.51 3.21
CA PRO A 182 6.85 -10.10 1.81
C PRO A 182 7.08 -8.60 1.58
N ILE A 183 6.43 -7.74 2.37
CA ILE A 183 6.57 -6.28 2.27
C ILE A 183 8.01 -5.84 2.55
N GLY A 184 8.61 -6.37 3.63
CA GLY A 184 9.99 -6.05 4.01
C GLY A 184 10.98 -6.47 2.94
N LEU A 185 10.85 -7.69 2.43
CA LEU A 185 11.72 -8.23 1.37
C LEU A 185 11.60 -7.45 0.05
N GLU A 186 10.39 -7.07 -0.35
CA GLU A 186 10.15 -6.29 -1.56
C GLU A 186 10.82 -4.92 -1.50
N ILE A 187 10.65 -4.20 -0.38
CA ILE A 187 11.29 -2.91 -0.15
C ILE A 187 12.81 -3.08 -0.04
N ALA A 188 13.28 -4.10 0.69
CA ALA A 188 14.70 -4.39 0.81
C ALA A 188 15.35 -4.58 -0.56
N GLN A 189 14.78 -5.44 -1.41
CA GLN A 189 15.31 -5.69 -2.74
C GLN A 189 15.30 -4.45 -3.63
N ALA A 190 14.21 -3.67 -3.59
CA ALA A 190 14.11 -2.46 -4.37
C ALA A 190 15.21 -1.45 -3.99
N PHE A 191 15.40 -1.17 -2.70
CA PHE A 191 16.42 -0.24 -2.24
C PHE A 191 17.85 -0.76 -2.46
N ALA A 192 18.08 -2.07 -2.29
CA ALA A 192 19.37 -2.70 -2.60
C ALA A 192 19.73 -2.50 -4.07
N ARG A 193 18.79 -2.80 -4.97
CA ARG A 193 18.96 -2.62 -6.42
C ARG A 193 19.17 -1.18 -6.83
N LEU A 194 18.55 -0.22 -6.14
CA LEU A 194 18.78 1.21 -6.39
C LEU A 194 20.13 1.71 -5.83
N GLY A 195 20.83 0.92 -5.01
CA GLY A 195 22.20 1.19 -4.54
C GLY A 195 22.36 1.40 -3.03
N SER A 196 21.32 1.15 -2.22
CA SER A 196 21.44 1.16 -0.76
C SER A 196 22.12 -0.13 -0.27
N LYS A 197 22.93 -0.06 0.78
CA LYS A 197 23.32 -1.29 1.51
C LYS A 197 22.20 -1.68 2.47
N VAL A 198 21.55 -2.82 2.25
CA VAL A 198 20.39 -3.22 3.04
C VAL A 198 20.74 -4.28 4.08
N THR A 199 20.08 -4.25 5.23
CA THR A 199 20.16 -5.31 6.24
C THR A 199 18.75 -5.64 6.70
N ILE A 200 18.35 -6.90 6.53
CA ILE A 200 17.06 -7.40 6.98
C ILE A 200 17.25 -8.02 8.35
N VAL A 201 16.43 -7.61 9.31
CA VAL A 201 16.38 -8.18 10.66
C VAL A 201 15.07 -8.92 10.81
N GLU A 202 15.14 -10.24 10.89
CA GLU A 202 14.00 -11.14 11.07
C GLU A 202 14.11 -11.82 12.43
N PHE A 203 12.98 -11.93 13.14
CA PHE A 203 12.87 -12.58 14.44
C PHE A 203 12.68 -14.10 14.30
N MET A 204 12.01 -14.54 13.25
CA MET A 204 11.79 -15.96 12.93
C MET A 204 13.08 -16.62 12.43
N ASP A 205 13.08 -17.95 12.38
CA ASP A 205 14.22 -18.75 11.93
C ASP A 205 14.52 -18.60 10.41
N GLN A 206 13.56 -18.05 9.65
CA GLN A 206 13.69 -17.82 8.22
C GLN A 206 12.92 -16.57 7.77
N ILE A 207 13.33 -16.01 6.63
CA ILE A 207 12.50 -15.05 5.89
C ILE A 207 11.26 -15.76 5.34
N LEU A 208 10.18 -15.02 5.09
CA LEU A 208 8.90 -15.59 4.65
C LEU A 208 8.43 -16.73 5.57
N GLY A 209 8.36 -16.48 6.88
CA GLY A 209 8.11 -17.53 7.89
C GLY A 209 6.87 -18.41 7.69
N SER A 210 5.89 -17.97 6.90
CA SER A 210 4.69 -18.74 6.54
C SER A 210 4.86 -19.66 5.33
N GLU A 211 5.98 -19.57 4.61
CA GLU A 211 6.24 -20.29 3.36
C GLU A 211 7.16 -21.50 3.59
N ASP A 212 7.20 -22.39 2.59
CA ASP A 212 8.06 -23.58 2.61
C ASP A 212 9.55 -23.21 2.68
N ALA A 213 10.31 -23.98 3.45
CA ALA A 213 11.69 -23.65 3.78
C ALA A 213 12.64 -23.66 2.57
N ASP A 214 12.38 -24.50 1.58
CA ASP A 214 13.16 -24.56 0.34
C ASP A 214 12.96 -23.30 -0.52
N MET A 215 11.74 -22.76 -0.56
CA MET A 215 11.42 -21.50 -1.23
C MET A 215 12.04 -20.30 -0.52
N ALA A 216 11.96 -20.26 0.81
CA ALA A 216 12.57 -19.22 1.63
C ALA A 216 14.11 -19.21 1.48
N GLU A 217 14.76 -20.38 1.51
CA GLU A 217 16.22 -20.50 1.36
C GLU A 217 16.67 -20.08 -0.06
N MET A 218 15.92 -20.45 -1.10
CA MET A 218 16.21 -20.00 -2.47
C MET A 218 16.18 -18.47 -2.58
N LEU A 219 15.18 -17.82 -1.99
CA LEU A 219 15.10 -16.37 -2.00
C LEU A 219 16.22 -15.75 -1.16
N LYS A 220 16.49 -16.27 0.03
CA LYS A 220 17.58 -15.79 0.89
C LYS A 220 18.92 -15.80 0.17
N ALA A 221 19.28 -16.92 -0.47
CA ALA A 221 20.50 -17.02 -1.27
C ALA A 221 20.53 -15.97 -2.40
N ARG A 222 19.37 -15.66 -2.98
CA ARG A 222 19.27 -14.62 -4.01
C ARG A 222 19.47 -13.21 -3.43
N PHE A 223 18.93 -12.91 -2.26
CA PHE A 223 19.15 -11.64 -1.56
C PHE A 223 20.63 -11.48 -1.21
N GLU A 224 21.25 -12.49 -0.60
CA GLU A 224 22.68 -12.46 -0.25
C GLU A 224 23.60 -12.23 -1.46
N ALA A 225 23.23 -12.77 -2.63
CA ALA A 225 23.96 -12.56 -3.88
C ALA A 225 23.75 -11.16 -4.50
N GLU A 226 22.64 -10.47 -4.19
CA GLU A 226 22.36 -9.11 -4.66
C GLU A 226 22.90 -8.02 -3.72
N GLY A 227 23.25 -8.38 -2.47
CA GLY A 227 23.80 -7.48 -1.44
C GLY A 227 22.75 -6.92 -0.48
#